data_AF-A0AAD7I5F7-F1
#
_entry.id   AF-A0AAD7I5F7-F1
#
_cell.length_a   1.000
_cell.length_b   1.000
_cell.length_c   1.000
_cell.angle_alpha   90.00
_cell.angle_beta   90.00
_cell.angle_gamma   90.00
#
_symmetry.space_group_name_H-M   'P 1'
#
loop_
_entity.id
_entity.type
_entity.pdbx_description
1 polymer ?
#
loop_
_entity_poly.entity_id
_entity_poly.type
_entity_poly.pdbx_seq_one_letter_code
_entity_poly.pdbx_strand_id
1 'polypeptide(L)'
;RLYRLLISESCYLIWKLRNESVISNAGAEPSTTEVKNRWIYTMNDHLETDCYLATHSSQKDRTGIPPALVLRTWHKTLLEGEKLPKDWLREPRVLVGILANGSDTFSPPSSRRDRHS
;
A
#
# COMPACT_ATOMS: atom_id res chain seq x y z
N ARG A 1 -10.46 -4.44 -10.86
CA ARG A 1 -9.40 -3.41 -10.78
C ARG A 1 -8.30 -3.88 -9.84
N LEU A 2 -8.60 -4.08 -8.56
CA LEU A 2 -7.65 -4.57 -7.56
C LEU A 2 -6.84 -5.80 -8.02
N TYR A 3 -7.48 -6.84 -8.54
CA TYR A 3 -6.77 -8.04 -9.04
C TYR A 3 -5.70 -7.73 -10.09
N ARG A 4 -5.99 -6.82 -11.04
CA ARG A 4 -5.02 -6.43 -12.06
C ARG A 4 -3.83 -5.70 -11.45
N LEU A 5 -4.08 -4.82 -10.48
CA LEU A 5 -3.04 -4.14 -9.72
C LEU A 5 -2.17 -5.14 -8.97
N LEU A 6 -2.77 -6.09 -8.25
CA LEU A 6 -2.05 -7.14 -7.53
C LEU A 6 -1.14 -7.97 -8.45
N ILE A 7 -1.66 -8.43 -9.59
CA ILE A 7 -0.87 -9.24 -10.52
C ILE A 7 0.25 -8.42 -11.15
N SER A 8 -0.04 -7.22 -11.64
CA SER A 8 0.98 -6.35 -12.26
C SER A 8 2.10 -6.00 -11.29
N GLU A 9 1.76 -5.57 -10.08
CA GLU A 9 2.76 -5.22 -9.07
C GLU A 9 3.55 -6.46 -8.64
N SER A 10 2.91 -7.63 -8.51
CA SER A 10 3.62 -8.86 -8.14
C SER A 10 4.64 -9.25 -9.20
N CYS A 11 4.23 -9.23 -10.47
CA CYS A 11 5.13 -9.50 -11.60
C CYS A 11 6.29 -8.50 -11.66
N TYR A 12 5.99 -7.21 -11.47
CA TYR A 12 7.01 -6.17 -11.47
C TYR A 12 7.99 -6.32 -10.31
N LEU A 13 7.50 -6.60 -9.09
CA LEU A 13 8.35 -6.84 -7.93
C LEU A 13 9.25 -8.06 -8.13
N ILE A 14 8.71 -9.18 -8.64
CA ILE A 14 9.51 -10.39 -8.95
C ILE A 14 10.60 -10.06 -9.98
N TRP A 15 10.24 -9.35 -11.05
CA TRP A 15 11.19 -8.94 -12.07
C TRP A 15 12.28 -8.04 -11.47
N LYS A 16 11.90 -7.03 -10.68
CA LYS A 16 12.83 -6.10 -10.05
C LYS A 16 13.80 -6.80 -9.11
N LEU A 17 13.30 -7.68 -8.23
CA LEU A 17 14.13 -8.45 -7.30
C LEU A 17 15.14 -9.36 -8.03
N ARG A 18 14.73 -9.98 -9.14
CA ARG A 18 15.66 -10.77 -9.98
C ARG A 18 16.77 -9.91 -10.56
N ASN A 19 16.45 -8.74 -11.09
CA ASN A 19 17.46 -7.84 -11.64
C ASN A 19 18.41 -7.32 -10.56
N GLU A 20 17.90 -6.95 -9.38
CA GLU A 20 18.72 -6.52 -8.24
C GLU A 20 19.65 -7.63 -7.74
N SER A 21 19.15 -8.87 -7.67
CA SER A 21 19.96 -10.03 -7.31
C SER A 21 21.13 -10.24 -8.28
N VAL A 22 20.85 -10.20 -9.59
CA VAL A 22 21.85 -10.43 -10.65
C VAL A 22 22.87 -9.30 -10.74
N ILE A 23 22.45 -8.04 -10.61
CA ILE A 23 23.31 -6.88 -10.89
C ILE A 23 24.03 -6.37 -9.64
N SER A 24 23.35 -6.31 -8.50
CA SER A 24 23.84 -5.59 -7.31
C SER A 24 24.29 -6.51 -6.19
N ASN A 25 23.69 -7.70 -6.06
CA ASN A 25 23.89 -8.58 -4.91
C ASN A 25 24.62 -9.89 -5.24
N ALA A 26 25.31 -9.97 -6.38
CA ALA A 26 26.07 -11.15 -6.81
C ALA A 26 25.27 -12.47 -6.77
N GLY A 27 23.97 -12.41 -7.02
CA GLY A 27 23.06 -13.56 -6.99
C GLY A 27 22.48 -13.88 -5.61
N ALA A 28 22.66 -13.03 -4.59
CA ALA A 28 22.00 -13.25 -3.30
C ALA A 28 20.49 -13.06 -3.41
N GLU A 29 19.73 -13.98 -2.84
CA GLU A 29 18.28 -13.94 -2.79
C GLU A 29 17.80 -12.95 -1.71
N PRO A 30 16.75 -12.15 -1.98
CA PRO A 30 16.21 -11.21 -1.00
C PRO A 30 15.53 -11.95 0.16
N SER A 31 15.59 -11.37 1.36
CA SER A 31 14.92 -11.95 2.52
C SER A 31 13.39 -11.89 2.39
N THR A 32 12.68 -12.87 2.95
CA THR A 32 11.20 -12.89 2.94
C THR A 32 10.60 -11.64 3.58
N THR A 33 11.20 -11.14 4.66
CA THR A 33 10.81 -9.89 5.34
C THR A 33 10.96 -8.68 4.44
N GLU A 34 12.09 -8.58 3.73
CA GLU A 34 12.33 -7.48 2.79
C GLU A 34 11.33 -7.50 1.63
N VAL A 35 11.09 -8.68 1.04
CA VAL A 35 10.09 -8.84 -0.03
C VAL A 35 8.71 -8.42 0.46
N LYS A 36 8.32 -8.85 1.67
CA LYS A 36 7.03 -8.49 2.28
C LYS A 36 6.92 -6.98 2.54
N ASN A 37 7.95 -6.35 3.08
CA ASN A 37 7.95 -4.92 3.37
C ASN A 37 7.87 -4.08 2.09
N ARG A 38 8.65 -4.44 1.07
CA ARG A 38 8.60 -3.78 -0.25
C ARG A 38 7.22 -3.92 -0.89
N TRP A 39 6.64 -5.13 -0.83
CA TRP A 39 5.30 -5.38 -1.32
C TRP A 39 4.23 -4.52 -0.63
N ILE A 40 4.23 -4.49 0.70
CA ILE A 40 3.29 -3.68 1.50
C ILE A 40 3.47 -2.20 1.19
N TYR A 41 4.72 -1.73 1.09
CA TYR A 41 5.02 -0.34 0.76
C TYR A 41 4.43 0.06 -0.60
N THR A 42 4.68 -0.72 -1.65
CA THR A 42 4.12 -0.48 -2.99
C THR A 42 2.59 -0.45 -2.98
N MET A 43 1.96 -1.40 -2.30
CA MET A 43 0.50 -1.44 -2.20
C MET A 43 -0.08 -0.22 -1.45
N ASN A 44 0.62 0.28 -0.43
CA ASN A 44 0.24 1.49 0.29
C ASN A 44 0.38 2.75 -0.58
N ASP A 45 1.46 2.86 -1.33
CA ASP A 45 1.69 3.97 -2.27
C ASP A 45 0.58 4.06 -3.33
N HIS A 46 0.15 2.91 -3.87
CA HIS A 46 -0.99 2.85 -4.77
C HIS A 46 -2.30 3.30 -4.14
N LEU A 47 -2.56 2.87 -2.90
CA LEU A 47 -3.75 3.29 -2.15
C LEU A 47 -3.73 4.81 -1.92
N GLU A 48 -2.60 5.36 -1.48
CA GLU A 48 -2.42 6.78 -1.24
C GLU A 48 -2.62 7.59 -2.52
N THR A 49 -2.01 7.15 -3.63
CA THR A 49 -2.18 7.76 -4.95
C THR A 49 -3.64 7.74 -5.41
N ASP A 50 -4.33 6.60 -5.26
CA ASP A 50 -5.75 6.47 -5.61
C ASP A 50 -6.62 7.42 -4.77
N CYS A 51 -6.37 7.52 -3.46
CA CYS A 51 -7.08 8.43 -2.55
C CYS A 51 -6.81 9.90 -2.88
N TYR A 52 -5.55 10.24 -3.18
CA TYR A 52 -5.13 11.59 -3.56
C TYR A 52 -5.85 12.02 -4.85
N LEU A 53 -5.78 11.19 -5.89
CA LEU A 53 -6.45 11.45 -7.17
C LEU A 53 -7.95 11.57 -7.02
N ALA A 54 -8.58 10.73 -6.19
CA ALA A 54 -10.03 10.82 -5.95
C ALA A 54 -10.45 12.07 -5.16
N THR A 55 -9.60 12.58 -4.28
CA THR A 55 -9.92 13.73 -3.42
C THR A 55 -9.57 15.07 -4.08
N HIS A 56 -8.50 15.10 -4.88
CA HIS A 56 -7.94 16.34 -5.45
C HIS A 56 -8.27 16.55 -6.93
N SER A 57 -8.79 15.55 -7.64
CA SER A 57 -9.32 15.79 -8.99
C SER A 57 -10.63 16.55 -8.90
N SER A 58 -10.75 17.69 -9.58
CA SER A 58 -12.06 18.32 -9.75
C SER A 58 -12.93 17.47 -10.68
N GLN A 59 -14.26 17.56 -10.57
CA GLN A 59 -15.17 16.89 -11.53
C GLN A 59 -14.93 17.31 -12.98
N LYS A 60 -14.21 18.41 -13.20
CA LYS A 60 -13.83 18.94 -14.51
C LYS A 60 -12.55 18.29 -15.05
N ASP A 61 -11.74 17.68 -14.20
CA ASP A 61 -10.50 17.00 -14.56
C ASP A 61 -10.81 15.56 -14.99
N ARG A 62 -10.77 15.33 -16.30
CA ARG A 62 -10.99 14.00 -16.93
C ARG A 62 -9.96 12.93 -16.52
N THR A 63 -8.94 13.32 -15.77
CA THR A 63 -7.86 12.47 -15.25
C THR A 63 -8.13 11.94 -13.83
N GLY A 64 -9.19 12.42 -13.18
CA GLY A 64 -9.57 12.01 -11.83
C GLY A 64 -10.09 10.58 -11.74
N ILE A 65 -9.82 9.92 -10.61
CA ILE A 65 -10.39 8.61 -10.30
C ILE A 65 -11.67 8.84 -9.50
N PRO A 66 -12.83 8.27 -9.90
CA PRO A 66 -14.06 8.45 -9.13
C PRO A 66 -13.91 7.95 -7.69
N PRO A 67 -14.27 8.74 -6.66
CA PRO A 67 -14.25 8.33 -5.25
C PRO A 67 -14.90 6.97 -4.99
N ALA A 68 -16.09 6.74 -5.57
CA ALA A 68 -16.81 5.48 -5.46
C ALA A 68 -16.03 4.27 -6.01
N LEU A 69 -15.18 4.49 -7.03
CA LEU A 69 -14.34 3.43 -7.59
C LEU A 69 -13.20 3.06 -6.63
N VAL A 70 -12.58 4.06 -5.97
CA VAL A 70 -11.53 3.83 -4.96
C VAL A 70 -12.11 3.11 -3.75
N LEU A 71 -13.23 3.61 -3.21
CA LEU A 71 -13.94 2.97 -2.10
C LEU A 71 -14.23 1.49 -2.42
N ARG A 72 -14.85 1.21 -3.57
CA ARG A 72 -15.16 -0.18 -3.97
C ARG A 72 -13.93 -1.06 -4.16
N THR A 73 -12.82 -0.48 -4.63
CA THR A 73 -11.59 -1.24 -4.95
C THR A 73 -10.85 -1.66 -3.68
N TRP A 74 -10.80 -0.78 -2.67
CA TRP A 74 -9.94 -0.96 -1.49
C TRP A 74 -10.70 -1.30 -0.21
N HIS A 75 -12.02 -1.09 -0.14
CA HIS A 75 -12.79 -1.26 1.10
C HIS A 75 -12.66 -2.66 1.73
N LYS A 76 -12.55 -3.72 0.92
CA LYS A 76 -12.40 -5.11 1.42
C LYS A 76 -10.98 -5.51 1.80
N THR A 77 -9.99 -4.66 1.54
CA THR A 77 -8.56 -4.95 1.79
C THR A 77 -7.95 -4.14 2.93
N LEU A 78 -8.66 -3.12 3.41
CA LEU A 78 -8.21 -2.29 4.53
C LEU A 78 -8.43 -3.01 5.86
N LEU A 79 -7.51 -2.83 6.80
CA LEU A 79 -7.68 -3.27 8.18
C LEU A 79 -8.91 -2.55 8.76
N GLU A 80 -9.78 -3.29 9.45
CA GLU A 80 -11.05 -2.78 9.98
C GLU A 80 -12.02 -2.26 8.91
N GLY A 81 -12.00 -2.82 7.69
CA GLY A 81 -12.88 -2.45 6.57
C GLY A 81 -14.35 -2.21 6.95
N GLU A 82 -14.89 -3.01 7.87
CA GLU A 82 -16.27 -2.90 8.37
C GLU A 82 -16.51 -1.75 9.37
N LYS A 83 -15.47 -1.25 10.03
CA LYS A 83 -15.53 -0.07 10.93
C LYS A 83 -15.18 1.24 10.22
N LEU A 84 -14.90 1.20 8.92
CA LEU A 84 -14.57 2.40 8.15
C LEU A 84 -15.81 3.31 7.98
N PRO A 85 -15.68 4.63 8.19
CA PRO A 85 -16.67 5.59 7.72
C PRO A 85 -16.92 5.42 6.21
N LYS A 86 -18.15 5.71 5.75
CA LYS A 86 -18.50 5.59 4.31
C LYS A 86 -17.57 6.39 3.39
N ASP A 87 -17.08 7.55 3.83
CA ASP A 87 -16.20 8.44 3.07
C ASP A 87 -14.80 8.53 3.69
N TRP A 88 -14.10 7.39 3.72
CA TRP A 88 -12.81 7.26 4.38
C TRP A 88 -11.59 7.84 3.61
N LEU A 89 -11.82 8.42 2.43
CA LEU A 89 -10.78 8.83 1.46
C LEU A 89 -9.88 9.99 1.92
N ARG A 90 -10.33 10.78 2.89
CA ARG A 90 -9.61 11.97 3.38
C ARG A 90 -8.70 11.69 4.57
N GLU A 91 -8.70 10.47 5.08
CA GLU A 91 -7.88 10.05 6.21
C GLU A 91 -6.66 9.27 5.69
N PRO A 92 -5.45 9.54 6.21
CA PRO A 92 -4.27 8.73 5.88
C PRO A 92 -4.48 7.30 6.38
N ARG A 93 -4.37 6.31 5.49
CA ARG A 93 -4.59 4.90 5.80
C ARG A 93 -3.48 4.03 5.25
N VAL A 94 -3.22 2.94 5.97
CA VAL A 94 -2.23 1.93 5.61
C VAL A 94 -2.91 0.56 5.52
N LEU A 95 -2.54 -0.23 4.53
CA LEU A 95 -2.87 -1.65 4.40
C LEU A 95 -2.08 -2.42 5.45
N VAL A 96 -2.73 -2.69 6.58
CA VAL A 96 -2.23 -3.59 7.63
C VAL A 96 -2.90 -4.97 7.58
N GLY A 97 -3.93 -5.14 6.73
CA GLY A 97 -4.80 -6.33 6.69
C GLY A 97 -4.24 -7.58 6.02
N ILE A 98 -3.05 -7.52 5.40
CA ILE A 98 -2.34 -8.74 4.91
C ILE A 98 -1.44 -9.27 6.04
N LEU A 99 -1.96 -9.33 7.27
CA LEU A 99 -1.42 -10.25 8.26
C LEU A 99 -1.95 -11.62 7.84
N ALA A 100 -1.10 -12.37 7.14
CA ALA A 100 -1.27 -13.81 7.04
C ALA A 100 -1.65 -14.33 8.42
N ASN A 101 -2.77 -15.05 8.49
CA ASN A 101 -3.30 -15.63 9.72
C ASN A 101 -2.14 -16.29 10.51
N GLY A 102 -1.77 -15.68 11.63
CA GLY A 102 -0.52 -15.95 12.32
C GLY A 102 -0.06 -14.70 13.06
N SER A 103 -0.57 -14.56 14.29
CA SER A 103 -0.22 -13.55 15.28
C SER A 103 1.23 -13.07 15.23
N ASP A 104 1.43 -11.84 14.77
CA ASP A 104 2.56 -11.01 15.19
C ASP A 104 2.11 -9.55 15.16
N THR A 105 1.92 -9.00 16.36
CA THR A 105 1.49 -7.62 16.61
C THR A 105 2.61 -6.67 16.22
N PHE A 106 2.42 -5.93 15.13
CA PHE A 106 3.28 -4.80 14.79
C PHE A 106 3.01 -3.63 15.77
N SER A 107 3.92 -3.40 16.70
CA SER A 107 3.96 -2.16 17.50
C SER A 107 4.62 -1.06 16.67
N PRO A 108 3.94 0.08 16.39
CA PRO A 108 4.57 1.20 15.72
C PRO A 108 5.64 1.83 16.62
N PRO A 109 6.81 2.25 16.06
CA PRO A 109 7.79 2.99 16.83
C PRO A 109 7.20 4.33 17.28
N SER A 110 7.22 4.56 18.58
CA SER A 110 6.78 5.80 19.23
C SER A 110 7.56 6.99 18.67
N SER A 111 6.84 7.97 18.14
CA SER A 111 7.39 9.25 17.67
C SER A 111 8.23 9.89 18.78
N ARG A 112 9.55 9.93 18.60
CA ARG A 112 10.45 10.77 19.39
C ARG A 112 10.05 12.22 19.17
N ARG A 113 9.41 12.79 20.20
CA ARG A 113 9.16 14.22 20.33
C ARG A 113 10.40 14.80 21.00
N ASP A 114 11.43 15.10 20.23
CA ASP A 114 12.60 15.80 20.74
C ASP A 114 12.20 17.24 21.06
N ARG A 115 12.09 17.49 22.36
CA ARG A 115 11.86 18.79 22.99
C ARG A 115 13.23 19.23 23.50
N HIS A 116 13.82 20.29 22.96
CA HIS A 116 14.85 21.04 23.66
C HIS A 116 14.63 22.54 23.41
N SER A 117 14.20 23.21 24.47
CA SER A 117 14.57 24.59 24.78
C SER A 117 15.89 24.59 25.53
#